data_AF-A0A1I3YLA8-F1
#
_entry.id   AF-A0A1I3YLA8-F1
#
_cell.length_a   1.000
_cell.length_b   1.000
_cell.length_c   1.000
_cell.angle_alpha   90.00
_cell.angle_beta   90.00
_cell.angle_gamma   90.00
#
_symmetry.space_group_name_H-M   'P 1'
#
loop_
_entity.id
_entity.type
_entity.pdbx_description
1 polymer ?
#
loop_
_entity_poly.entity_id
_entity_poly.type
_entity_poly.pdbx_seq_one_letter_code
_entity_poly.pdbx_strand_id
1 'polypeptide(L)'
;MRPRGSSPLAFGVFGVLALTFTAVVVLAGLAGGDGAEVPATPGVGPIATKNAELPPTERAEATPPSFGPPPKLDLGSMGESEIALANRQIMGVDLRRMLRSDTTARLKRNPLYGTGTMRPTSCRAPRPSTRPDDMLDYLNAVTGCLDRAWAGKFSQAGAVFQQPRRVYWSRPGRGPCGTYPNPRFAAYYCPSNRGMYIGLTHLVQQSGQVDPAANHVPYLAVLAHEYGHHVQSMAGIGGAWWWEVSSRSKAAQDSHSRRNELQAQCLAGVFIRTVRNPLGVTGGRWNEVLRTEYGRGDDQGGSGGARDHGTGDHYAGWLHQGWKYARIGYCNTWAVPASQVS
;
A
#
# COMPACT_ATOMS: atom_id res chain seq x y z
N MET A 1 50.77 59.53 4.90
CA MET A 1 49.66 59.96 4.01
C MET A 1 48.58 58.88 4.00
N ARG A 2 47.31 59.25 4.21
CA ARG A 2 46.12 58.37 4.32
C ARG A 2 45.72 57.73 2.99
N PRO A 3 45.03 56.57 2.99
CA PRO A 3 43.98 56.28 2.01
C PRO A 3 42.58 56.45 2.65
N ARG A 4 41.65 56.96 1.84
CA ARG A 4 40.23 57.23 2.17
C ARG A 4 39.39 55.95 2.07
N GLY A 5 38.34 55.90 2.89
CA GLY A 5 37.52 54.71 3.13
C GLY A 5 36.50 54.31 2.05
N SER A 6 35.93 53.14 2.26
CA SER A 6 34.84 52.52 1.51
C SER A 6 33.70 52.15 2.46
N SER A 7 32.49 52.63 2.13
CA SER A 7 31.22 52.25 2.78
C SER A 7 30.54 51.11 2.00
N PRO A 8 29.65 50.32 2.63
CA PRO A 8 29.00 49.17 2.01
C PRO A 8 27.69 49.57 1.29
N LEU A 9 27.36 48.87 0.19
CA LEU A 9 26.04 48.93 -0.43
C LEU A 9 25.41 47.54 -0.53
N ALA A 10 24.14 47.51 -0.14
CA ALA A 10 23.26 46.38 0.03
C ALA A 10 22.83 45.73 -1.30
N PHE A 11 22.63 44.41 -1.27
CA PHE A 11 21.96 43.68 -2.35
C PHE A 11 20.44 43.83 -2.24
N GLY A 12 19.84 44.45 -3.25
CA GLY A 12 18.40 44.54 -3.45
C GLY A 12 17.82 43.27 -4.08
N VAL A 13 16.69 42.82 -3.54
CA VAL A 13 15.82 41.78 -4.07
C VAL A 13 14.88 42.43 -5.10
N PHE A 14 14.85 41.93 -6.33
CA PHE A 14 13.80 42.26 -7.30
C PHE A 14 12.68 41.22 -7.25
N GLY A 15 11.51 41.66 -6.78
CA GLY A 15 10.24 40.97 -7.00
C GLY A 15 9.48 41.64 -8.14
N VAL A 16 8.79 40.84 -8.96
CA VAL A 16 7.69 41.31 -9.83
C VAL A 16 6.58 40.26 -9.83
N LEU A 17 5.37 40.75 -9.56
CA LEU A 17 4.06 40.09 -9.52
C LEU A 17 3.55 39.65 -10.90
N ALA A 18 2.64 38.67 -10.91
CA ALA A 18 1.42 38.73 -11.73
C ALA A 18 0.25 37.99 -11.04
N LEU A 19 -0.80 38.75 -10.74
CA LEU A 19 -2.16 38.35 -10.33
C LEU A 19 -2.86 37.56 -11.47
N THR A 20 -3.85 36.69 -11.25
CA THR A 20 -5.23 37.03 -10.82
C THR A 20 -6.01 35.79 -10.35
N PHE A 21 -6.83 35.95 -9.31
CA PHE A 21 -7.97 35.06 -9.02
C PHE A 21 -9.18 35.95 -8.73
N THR A 22 -10.22 35.83 -9.54
CA THR A 22 -11.45 36.63 -9.44
C THR A 22 -12.38 36.01 -8.40
N ALA A 23 -12.72 36.77 -7.37
CA ALA A 23 -13.76 36.44 -6.41
C ALA A 23 -15.11 36.96 -6.92
N VAL A 24 -16.14 36.10 -6.95
CA VAL A 24 -17.53 36.50 -7.15
C VAL A 24 -18.15 36.72 -5.77
N VAL A 25 -18.51 37.97 -5.47
CA VAL A 25 -19.27 38.38 -4.29
C VAL A 25 -20.75 38.40 -4.67
N VAL A 26 -21.58 37.61 -3.98
CA VAL A 26 -23.03 37.77 -3.97
C VAL A 26 -23.40 38.46 -2.66
N LEU A 27 -23.93 39.68 -2.78
CA LEU A 27 -24.50 40.48 -1.69
C LEU A 27 -25.90 39.98 -1.34
N ALA A 28 -26.16 39.73 -0.07
CA ALA A 28 -27.51 39.73 0.48
C ALA A 28 -27.52 40.22 1.94
N GLY A 29 -28.07 41.43 2.14
CA GLY A 29 -29.02 41.77 3.20
C GLY A 29 -28.60 41.66 4.67
N LEU A 30 -28.33 42.81 5.29
CA LEU A 30 -28.33 43.02 6.74
C LEU A 30 -29.78 43.12 7.28
N ALA A 31 -30.12 42.32 8.29
CA ALA A 31 -31.12 42.63 9.31
C ALA A 31 -30.86 41.75 10.54
N GLY A 32 -30.74 42.38 11.72
CA GLY A 32 -30.33 41.75 12.97
C GLY A 32 -31.42 40.92 13.67
N GLY A 33 -31.01 40.20 14.72
CA GLY A 33 -31.88 39.49 15.64
C GLY A 33 -31.10 38.49 16.49
N ASP A 34 -31.21 38.63 17.80
CA ASP A 34 -30.46 37.94 18.85
C ASP A 34 -30.61 36.40 18.88
N GLY A 35 -29.57 35.75 19.41
CA GLY A 35 -29.66 34.50 20.17
C GLY A 35 -30.21 33.26 19.46
N ALA A 36 -29.33 32.53 18.76
CA ALA A 36 -29.46 31.08 18.60
C ALA A 36 -28.09 30.45 18.33
N GLU A 37 -27.62 29.61 19.25
CA GLU A 37 -26.64 28.56 18.95
C GLU A 37 -27.17 27.74 17.77
N VAL A 38 -26.47 27.76 16.64
CA VAL A 38 -26.71 26.82 15.54
C VAL A 38 -25.81 25.61 15.78
N PRO A 39 -26.37 24.41 16.00
CA PRO A 39 -25.58 23.24 16.31
C PRO A 39 -24.77 22.82 15.09
N ALA A 40 -23.46 22.61 15.29
CA ALA A 40 -22.67 21.82 14.36
C ALA A 40 -23.22 20.39 14.39
N THR A 41 -24.07 20.04 13.41
CA THR A 41 -24.43 18.65 13.17
C THR A 41 -23.22 17.93 12.61
N PRO A 42 -22.63 16.96 13.34
CA PRO A 42 -21.60 16.11 12.78
C PRO A 42 -22.27 15.24 11.72
N GLY A 43 -21.75 15.27 10.49
CA GLY A 43 -22.08 14.26 9.50
C GLY A 43 -21.62 12.91 10.03
N VAL A 44 -22.53 12.17 10.66
CA VAL A 44 -22.37 10.77 11.02
C VAL A 44 -22.23 10.00 9.71
N GLY A 45 -20.99 9.74 9.30
CA GLY A 45 -20.71 8.64 8.38
C GLY A 45 -21.20 7.35 9.04
N PRO A 46 -21.70 6.36 8.26
CA PRO A 46 -22.34 5.19 8.84
C PRO A 46 -21.40 4.55 9.85
N ILE A 47 -21.81 4.59 11.11
CA ILE A 47 -21.30 3.69 12.14
C ILE A 47 -21.50 2.30 11.55
N ALA A 48 -20.45 1.47 11.49
CA ALA A 48 -20.60 0.05 11.22
C ALA A 48 -21.69 -0.45 12.16
N THR A 49 -22.89 -0.67 11.61
CA THR A 49 -24.05 -0.98 12.42
C THR A 49 -23.70 -2.25 13.17
N LYS A 50 -24.02 -2.27 14.46
CA LYS A 50 -23.77 -3.42 15.35
C LYS A 50 -24.33 -4.75 14.80
N ASN A 51 -25.14 -4.70 13.73
CA ASN A 51 -25.84 -5.79 13.08
C ASN A 51 -25.73 -5.74 11.53
N ALA A 52 -24.66 -5.19 10.94
CA ALA A 52 -24.37 -5.49 9.54
C ALA A 52 -23.88 -6.93 9.45
N GLU A 53 -24.82 -7.88 9.51
CA GLU A 53 -24.58 -9.23 9.03
C GLU A 53 -24.14 -9.06 7.58
N LEU A 54 -22.88 -9.40 7.31
CA LEU A 54 -22.39 -9.48 5.94
C LEU A 54 -23.41 -10.34 5.19
N PRO A 55 -23.95 -9.87 4.04
CA PRO A 55 -24.90 -10.68 3.28
C PRO A 55 -24.30 -12.07 3.10
N PRO A 56 -25.09 -13.16 3.21
CA PRO A 56 -24.58 -14.52 3.09
C PRO A 56 -23.77 -14.59 1.80
N THR A 57 -22.46 -14.77 1.94
CA THR A 57 -21.55 -14.85 0.82
C THR A 57 -21.82 -16.17 0.11
N GLU A 58 -22.78 -16.18 -0.80
CA GLU A 58 -23.17 -17.35 -1.62
C GLU A 58 -21.99 -17.92 -2.43
N ARG A 59 -20.86 -17.21 -2.50
CA ARG A 59 -19.61 -17.62 -3.16
C ARG A 59 -18.42 -17.92 -2.24
N ALA A 60 -18.57 -17.94 -0.91
CA ALA A 60 -17.43 -18.16 0.00
C ALA A 60 -16.77 -19.55 -0.12
N GLU A 61 -17.42 -20.52 -0.77
CA GLU A 61 -16.82 -21.83 -1.10
C GLU A 61 -16.15 -21.88 -2.48
N ALA A 62 -16.29 -20.85 -3.31
CA ALA A 62 -15.65 -20.81 -4.62
C ALA A 62 -14.15 -20.55 -4.46
N THR A 63 -13.32 -21.40 -5.06
CA THR A 63 -11.89 -21.12 -5.21
C THR A 63 -11.74 -19.81 -6.00
N PRO A 64 -11.01 -18.79 -5.48
CA PRO A 64 -10.82 -17.54 -6.20
C PRO A 64 -10.24 -17.78 -7.59
N PRO A 65 -10.48 -16.89 -8.56
CA PRO A 65 -9.94 -17.07 -9.91
C PRO A 65 -8.42 -17.22 -9.86
N SER A 66 -7.90 -18.22 -10.59
CA SER A 66 -6.47 -18.35 -10.82
C SER A 66 -6.11 -17.51 -12.04
N PHE A 67 -5.20 -16.57 -11.88
CA PHE A 67 -4.63 -15.86 -13.01
C PHE A 67 -3.58 -16.75 -13.67
N GLY A 68 -3.57 -16.81 -15.00
CA GLY A 68 -2.53 -17.53 -15.74
C GLY A 68 -1.14 -17.00 -15.37
N PRO A 69 -0.05 -17.75 -15.64
CA PRO A 69 1.28 -17.18 -15.51
C PRO A 69 1.37 -15.91 -16.39
N PRO A 70 1.99 -14.83 -15.91
CA PRO A 70 2.24 -13.69 -16.77
C PRO A 70 3.13 -14.12 -17.96
N PRO A 71 3.15 -13.33 -19.05
CA PRO A 71 4.08 -13.57 -20.15
C PRO A 71 5.51 -13.80 -19.62
N LYS A 72 6.27 -14.66 -20.31
CA LYS A 72 7.66 -14.93 -19.94
C LYS A 72 8.39 -13.60 -19.75
N LEU A 73 9.02 -13.45 -18.58
CA LEU A 73 9.75 -12.24 -18.24
C LEU A 73 10.95 -12.12 -19.16
N ASP A 74 10.81 -11.28 -20.19
CA ASP A 74 11.93 -10.83 -21.00
C ASP A 74 12.53 -9.60 -20.30
N LEU A 75 13.71 -9.77 -19.70
CA LEU A 75 14.45 -8.66 -19.10
C LEU A 75 15.23 -7.85 -20.16
N GLY A 76 15.26 -8.27 -21.42
CA GLY A 76 16.00 -7.64 -22.51
C GLY A 76 17.49 -7.47 -22.20
N SER A 77 18.15 -6.58 -22.96
CA SER A 77 19.51 -6.10 -22.67
C SER A 77 19.51 -5.02 -21.59
N MET A 78 18.64 -5.10 -20.57
CA MET A 78 18.72 -4.21 -19.41
C MET A 78 20.05 -4.49 -18.72
N GLY A 79 21.06 -3.74 -19.15
CA GLY A 79 22.44 -3.96 -18.79
C GLY A 79 22.59 -3.86 -17.28
N GLU A 80 23.59 -4.53 -16.75
CA GLU A 80 24.03 -4.38 -15.36
C GLU A 80 24.13 -2.91 -14.93
N SER A 81 24.30 -1.98 -15.88
CA SER A 81 24.27 -0.52 -15.72
C SER A 81 22.93 0.08 -15.27
N GLU A 82 21.76 -0.39 -15.72
CA GLU A 82 20.45 0.16 -15.29
C GLU A 82 20.04 -0.35 -13.91
N ILE A 83 20.44 -1.60 -13.59
CA ILE A 83 20.38 -2.17 -12.24
C ILE A 83 21.36 -1.41 -11.34
N ALA A 84 22.60 -1.17 -11.78
CA ALA A 84 23.61 -0.41 -11.04
C ALA A 84 23.31 1.09 -10.87
N LEU A 85 22.59 1.74 -11.81
CA LEU A 85 22.11 3.12 -11.66
C LEU A 85 20.94 3.19 -10.67
N ALA A 86 20.02 2.22 -10.69
CA ALA A 86 18.98 2.11 -9.67
C ALA A 86 19.58 1.82 -8.27
N ASN A 87 20.73 1.13 -8.23
CA ASN A 87 21.39 0.71 -6.99
C ASN A 87 22.35 1.73 -6.37
N ARG A 88 23.01 2.60 -7.15
CA ARG A 88 24.00 3.55 -6.61
C ARG A 88 23.39 4.72 -5.83
N GLN A 89 22.07 4.87 -5.87
CA GLN A 89 21.36 5.96 -5.22
C GLN A 89 20.11 5.42 -4.51
N ILE A 90 20.29 4.42 -3.63
CA ILE A 90 19.33 3.83 -2.68
C ILE A 90 17.92 4.43 -2.80
N MET A 91 17.15 3.97 -3.77
CA MET A 91 15.70 4.23 -3.83
C MET A 91 15.27 5.71 -3.70
N GLY A 92 16.14 6.64 -4.07
CA GLY A 92 15.83 8.05 -4.29
C GLY A 92 15.68 8.27 -5.78
N VAL A 93 14.56 7.83 -6.35
CA VAL A 93 14.27 8.13 -7.75
C VAL A 93 14.12 9.65 -7.87
N ASP A 94 15.10 10.33 -8.45
CA ASP A 94 14.87 11.66 -8.98
C ASP A 94 13.91 11.51 -10.17
N LEU A 95 12.61 11.65 -9.88
CA LEU A 95 11.55 11.57 -10.88
C LEU A 95 11.78 12.54 -12.05
N ARG A 96 12.58 13.60 -11.86
CA ARG A 96 12.92 14.55 -12.91
C ARG A 96 13.88 13.99 -13.96
N ARG A 97 14.57 12.88 -13.68
CA ARG A 97 15.53 12.25 -14.59
C ARG A 97 15.05 10.91 -15.15
N MET A 98 13.89 10.41 -14.75
CA MET A 98 13.29 9.19 -15.32
C MET A 98 12.66 9.52 -16.68
N LEU A 99 13.12 8.87 -17.74
CA LEU A 99 12.39 8.89 -19.01
C LEU A 99 11.14 7.99 -18.87
N ARG A 100 10.04 8.32 -19.58
CA ARG A 100 8.81 7.49 -19.55
C ARG A 100 9.04 6.06 -20.05
N SER A 101 10.03 5.84 -20.91
CA SER A 101 10.49 4.50 -21.29
C SER A 101 10.92 3.67 -20.09
N ASP A 102 11.52 4.32 -19.09
CA ASP A 102 12.13 3.68 -17.93
C ASP A 102 11.07 3.30 -16.91
N THR A 103 9.96 4.06 -16.83
CA THR A 103 8.84 3.76 -15.93
C THR A 103 8.02 2.57 -16.41
N THR A 104 7.62 2.51 -17.68
CA THR A 104 6.95 1.32 -18.23
C THR A 104 7.83 0.08 -18.14
N ALA A 105 9.14 0.20 -18.39
CA ALA A 105 10.11 -0.87 -18.18
C ALA A 105 10.16 -1.32 -16.70
N ARG A 106 10.23 -0.37 -15.76
CA ARG A 106 10.26 -0.66 -14.32
C ARG A 106 9.02 -1.41 -13.83
N LEU A 107 7.84 -1.10 -14.39
CA LEU A 107 6.58 -1.74 -14.04
C LEU A 107 6.53 -3.19 -14.57
N LYS A 108 6.92 -3.42 -15.82
CA LYS A 108 6.76 -4.72 -16.49
C LYS A 108 7.97 -5.67 -16.39
N ARG A 109 9.19 -5.14 -16.31
CA ARG A 109 10.47 -5.88 -16.35
C ARG A 109 11.31 -5.67 -15.09
N ASN A 110 10.68 -5.49 -13.93
CA ASN A 110 11.41 -5.31 -12.68
C ASN A 110 12.30 -6.55 -12.39
N PRO A 111 13.60 -6.38 -12.04
CA PRO A 111 14.48 -7.50 -11.70
C PRO A 111 13.94 -8.40 -10.58
N LEU A 112 13.14 -7.84 -9.66
CA LEU A 112 12.53 -8.59 -8.56
C LEU A 112 11.63 -9.74 -9.07
N TYR A 113 10.97 -9.58 -10.22
CA TYR A 113 10.16 -10.64 -10.85
C TYR A 113 11.00 -11.85 -11.28
N GLY A 114 12.30 -11.65 -11.56
CA GLY A 114 13.24 -12.69 -11.99
C GLY A 114 13.81 -13.52 -10.84
N THR A 115 13.57 -13.15 -9.59
CA THR A 115 14.16 -13.81 -8.40
C THR A 115 13.54 -15.18 -8.05
N GLY A 116 12.63 -15.67 -8.89
CA GLY A 116 12.05 -17.02 -8.77
C GLY A 116 11.19 -17.23 -7.52
N THR A 117 11.18 -18.47 -7.02
CA THR A 117 10.36 -18.88 -5.86
C THR A 117 10.95 -18.35 -4.55
N MET A 118 10.13 -17.77 -3.69
CA MET A 118 10.48 -17.49 -2.30
C MET A 118 10.43 -18.78 -1.49
N ARG A 119 11.57 -19.17 -0.91
CA ARG A 119 11.71 -20.41 -0.17
C ARG A 119 10.96 -20.32 1.17
N PRO A 120 10.48 -21.45 1.73
CA PRO A 120 9.95 -21.49 3.08
C PRO A 120 10.91 -20.81 4.07
N THR A 121 10.37 -19.90 4.87
CA THR A 121 11.14 -19.04 5.78
C THR A 121 10.82 -19.43 7.21
N SER A 122 11.84 -19.60 8.04
CA SER A 122 11.62 -19.77 9.47
C SER A 122 11.05 -18.47 10.06
N CYS A 123 9.94 -18.61 10.76
CA CYS A 123 9.31 -17.50 11.46
C CYS A 123 8.83 -17.98 12.82
N ARG A 124 8.93 -17.12 13.82
CA ARG A 124 8.36 -17.36 15.14
C ARG A 124 7.70 -16.06 15.55
N ALA A 125 6.45 -16.14 15.94
CA ALA A 125 5.69 -15.02 16.45
C ALA A 125 4.84 -15.50 17.64
N PRO A 126 4.69 -14.69 18.69
CA PRO A 126 3.73 -14.99 19.76
C PRO A 126 2.32 -15.01 19.17
N ARG A 127 1.36 -15.65 19.86
CA ARG A 127 -0.04 -15.57 19.42
C ARG A 127 -0.56 -14.16 19.72
N PRO A 128 -1.19 -13.48 18.76
CA PRO A 128 -1.83 -12.21 19.05
C PRO A 128 -3.12 -12.43 19.84
N SER A 129 -3.60 -11.37 20.48
CA SER A 129 -4.94 -11.29 21.05
C SER A 129 -5.54 -9.91 20.76
N THR A 130 -6.72 -9.62 21.32
CA THR A 130 -7.31 -8.28 21.27
C THR A 130 -6.58 -7.25 22.14
N ARG A 131 -5.65 -7.70 23.01
CA ARG A 131 -4.79 -6.82 23.80
C ARG A 131 -3.76 -6.13 22.90
N PRO A 132 -3.61 -4.79 22.97
CA PRO A 132 -2.66 -4.07 22.13
C PRO A 132 -1.21 -4.57 22.23
N ASP A 133 -0.75 -4.93 23.42
CA ASP A 133 0.64 -5.39 23.63
C ASP A 133 0.89 -6.75 22.94
N ASP A 134 -0.02 -7.71 23.08
CA ASP A 134 0.08 -9.02 22.42
C ASP A 134 0.07 -8.86 20.89
N MET A 135 -0.77 -7.95 20.36
CA MET A 135 -0.80 -7.62 18.94
C MET A 135 0.51 -6.95 18.50
N LEU A 136 1.06 -6.04 19.30
CA LEU A 136 2.32 -5.35 19.02
C LEU A 136 3.49 -6.35 18.91
N ASP A 137 3.60 -7.28 19.86
CA ASP A 137 4.62 -8.31 19.85
C ASP A 137 4.51 -9.23 18.64
N TYR A 138 3.28 -9.63 18.29
CA TYR A 138 2.99 -10.39 17.09
C TYR A 138 3.43 -9.64 15.82
N LEU A 139 2.99 -8.38 15.64
CA LEU A 139 3.32 -7.59 14.45
C LEU A 139 4.84 -7.38 14.34
N ASN A 140 5.53 -7.09 15.44
CA ASN A 140 6.99 -6.94 15.46
C ASN A 140 7.70 -8.21 15.02
N ALA A 141 7.31 -9.36 15.57
CA ALA A 141 7.91 -10.64 15.25
C ALA A 141 7.71 -11.03 13.77
N VAL A 142 6.47 -10.90 13.27
CA VAL A 142 6.16 -11.20 11.86
C VAL A 142 6.86 -10.24 10.91
N THR A 143 6.94 -8.96 11.25
CA THR A 143 7.65 -7.99 10.41
C THR A 143 9.15 -8.28 10.36
N GLY A 144 9.74 -8.77 11.45
CA GLY A 144 11.10 -9.31 11.44
C GLY A 144 11.29 -10.48 10.46
N CYS A 145 10.27 -11.34 10.28
CA CYS A 145 10.30 -12.40 9.28
C CYS A 145 10.18 -11.85 7.84
N LEU A 146 9.32 -10.83 7.64
CA LEU A 146 9.19 -10.12 6.36
C LEU A 146 10.53 -9.47 5.96
N ASP A 147 11.23 -8.80 6.89
CA ASP A 147 12.53 -8.18 6.62
C ASP A 147 13.52 -9.19 6.04
N ARG A 148 13.66 -10.35 6.70
CA ARG A 148 14.62 -11.39 6.28
C ARG A 148 14.24 -12.00 4.93
N ALA A 149 12.96 -12.29 4.73
CA ALA A 149 12.47 -12.88 3.49
C ALA A 149 12.70 -11.95 2.29
N TRP A 150 12.36 -10.66 2.44
CA TRP A 150 12.50 -9.68 1.37
C TRP A 150 13.94 -9.23 1.16
N ALA A 151 14.75 -9.08 2.21
CA ALA A 151 16.18 -8.79 2.07
C ALA A 151 16.89 -9.80 1.16
N GLY A 152 16.60 -11.09 1.33
CA GLY A 152 17.16 -12.14 0.45
C GLY A 152 16.73 -12.01 -1.01
N LYS A 153 15.49 -11.56 -1.27
CA LYS A 153 14.98 -11.36 -2.63
C LYS A 153 15.52 -10.10 -3.31
N PHE A 154 15.65 -9.01 -2.57
CA PHE A 154 16.32 -7.82 -3.07
C PHE A 154 17.80 -8.11 -3.36
N SER A 155 18.50 -8.85 -2.50
CA SER A 155 19.88 -9.28 -2.75
C SER A 155 20.00 -10.12 -4.03
N GLN A 156 19.08 -11.07 -4.27
CA GLN A 156 19.04 -11.85 -5.53
C GLN A 156 18.77 -10.98 -6.76
N ALA A 157 18.01 -9.90 -6.61
CA ALA A 157 17.78 -8.91 -7.66
C ALA A 157 18.94 -7.91 -7.82
N GLY A 158 20.03 -8.09 -7.07
CA GLY A 158 21.17 -7.18 -7.05
C GLY A 158 20.91 -5.85 -6.35
N ALA A 159 19.81 -5.71 -5.60
CA ALA A 159 19.36 -4.44 -5.01
C ALA A 159 19.57 -4.38 -3.48
N VAL A 160 19.77 -3.16 -2.98
CA VAL A 160 19.90 -2.90 -1.54
C VAL A 160 18.52 -2.82 -0.89
N PHE A 161 18.30 -3.63 0.14
CA PHE A 161 17.08 -3.62 0.94
C PHE A 161 17.24 -2.71 2.17
N GLN A 162 16.18 -1.98 2.49
CA GLN A 162 16.04 -1.22 3.73
C GLN A 162 14.68 -1.55 4.31
N GLN A 163 14.61 -1.77 5.62
CA GLN A 163 13.37 -2.09 6.32
C GLN A 163 12.41 -0.88 6.34
N PRO A 164 11.09 -1.09 6.40
CA PRO A 164 10.14 0.00 6.51
C PRO A 164 10.24 0.65 7.89
N ARG A 165 9.91 1.95 7.96
CA ARG A 165 9.54 2.54 9.25
C ARG A 165 8.25 1.87 9.73
N ARG A 166 8.17 1.58 11.03
CA ARG A 166 6.99 0.96 11.64
C ARG A 166 6.32 1.96 12.57
N VAL A 167 5.04 2.20 12.37
CA VAL A 167 4.22 3.05 13.23
C VAL A 167 3.03 2.22 13.66
N TYR A 168 3.21 1.50 14.76
CA TYR A 168 2.15 0.74 15.41
C TYR A 168 1.58 1.57 16.55
N TRP A 169 0.29 1.85 16.50
CA TRP A 169 -0.31 2.87 17.36
C TRP A 169 -1.59 2.38 18.05
N SER A 170 -1.80 2.83 19.27
CA SER A 170 -3.06 2.70 20.03
C SER A 170 -3.74 4.05 20.27
N ARG A 171 -3.03 5.14 20.00
CA ARG A 171 -3.51 6.52 20.18
C ARG A 171 -3.42 7.26 18.85
N PRO A 172 -4.29 8.26 18.61
CA PRO A 172 -4.21 9.08 17.41
C PRO A 172 -2.87 9.79 17.26
N GLY A 173 -2.49 10.07 16.01
CA GLY A 173 -1.27 10.79 15.66
C GLY A 173 -1.29 11.32 14.24
N ARG A 174 -0.18 11.93 13.81
CA ARG A 174 -0.03 12.50 12.47
C ARG A 174 1.29 12.06 11.84
N GLY A 175 1.19 11.54 10.62
CA GLY A 175 2.32 11.23 9.74
C GLY A 175 2.33 12.12 8.50
N PRO A 176 3.31 11.93 7.60
CA PRO A 176 3.41 12.72 6.38
C PRO A 176 2.27 12.44 5.38
N CYS A 177 1.62 11.27 5.46
CA CYS A 177 0.46 10.91 4.64
C CYS A 177 -0.90 11.21 5.32
N GLY A 178 -0.91 11.91 6.46
CA GLY A 178 -2.14 12.32 7.14
C GLY A 178 -2.22 11.89 8.60
N THR A 179 -3.41 12.07 9.19
CA THR A 179 -3.72 11.68 10.57
C THR A 179 -4.19 10.23 10.63
N TYR A 180 -3.87 9.57 11.74
CA TYR A 180 -4.39 8.25 12.10
C TYR A 180 -5.03 8.32 13.50
N PRO A 181 -6.10 7.55 13.80
CA PRO A 181 -6.78 6.60 12.92
C PRO A 181 -7.45 7.25 11.70
N ASN A 182 -7.50 6.51 10.58
CA ASN A 182 -8.34 6.85 9.44
C ASN A 182 -9.58 5.94 9.49
N PRO A 183 -10.81 6.48 9.43
CA PRO A 183 -12.02 5.65 9.52
C PRO A 183 -12.17 4.66 8.36
N ARG A 184 -11.46 4.85 7.25
CA ARG A 184 -11.58 4.02 6.04
C ARG A 184 -10.65 2.81 6.00
N PHE A 185 -9.51 2.84 6.70
CA PHE A 185 -8.47 1.82 6.54
C PHE A 185 -7.81 1.45 7.87
N ALA A 186 -7.59 0.15 8.06
CA ALA A 186 -7.06 -0.42 9.31
C ALA A 186 -5.54 -0.25 9.42
N ALA A 187 -4.92 -0.20 8.25
CA ALA A 187 -3.51 -0.04 8.03
C ALA A 187 -3.31 0.77 6.74
N TYR A 188 -2.13 1.37 6.59
CA TYR A 188 -1.71 1.95 5.32
C TYR A 188 -0.18 2.09 5.26
N TYR A 189 0.34 2.06 4.03
CA TYR A 189 1.73 2.37 3.73
C TYR A 189 1.86 3.82 3.25
N CYS A 190 2.77 4.58 3.87
CA CYS A 190 3.09 5.94 3.50
C CYS A 190 4.39 5.97 2.66
N PRO A 191 4.31 6.19 1.33
CA PRO A 191 5.48 6.20 0.48
C PRO A 191 6.45 7.35 0.81
N SER A 192 5.96 8.48 1.31
CA SER A 192 6.78 9.66 1.62
C SER A 192 7.85 9.43 2.68
N ASN A 193 7.63 8.51 3.61
CA ASN A 193 8.62 8.14 4.62
C ASN A 193 8.85 6.63 4.74
N ARG A 194 8.42 5.88 3.74
CA ARG A 194 8.48 4.42 3.67
C ARG A 194 7.98 3.73 4.95
N GLY A 195 6.88 4.26 5.50
CA GLY A 195 6.35 3.84 6.80
C GLY A 195 5.07 3.02 6.69
N MET A 196 5.00 1.90 7.38
CA MET A 196 3.75 1.17 7.62
C MET A 196 3.08 1.71 8.88
N TYR A 197 1.81 2.08 8.78
CA TYR A 197 1.00 2.59 9.87
C TYR A 197 -0.12 1.59 10.14
N ILE A 198 -0.12 0.99 11.33
CA ILE A 198 -1.08 -0.07 11.68
C ILE A 198 -1.62 0.22 13.08
N GLY A 199 -2.94 0.34 13.20
CA GLY A 199 -3.58 0.55 14.50
C GLY A 199 -3.76 -0.76 15.24
N LEU A 200 -3.18 -0.92 16.43
CA LEU A 200 -3.20 -2.17 17.20
C LEU A 200 -4.63 -2.63 17.51
N THR A 201 -5.48 -1.70 17.95
CA THR A 201 -6.90 -1.97 18.22
C THR A 201 -7.77 -1.85 16.96
N HIS A 202 -7.42 -0.92 16.06
CA HIS A 202 -8.22 -0.67 14.84
C HIS A 202 -8.12 -1.84 13.86
N LEU A 203 -6.98 -2.53 13.82
CA LEU A 203 -6.79 -3.72 13.01
C LEU A 203 -7.80 -4.82 13.39
N VAL A 204 -8.05 -5.00 14.68
CA VAL A 204 -9.07 -5.95 15.19
C VAL A 204 -10.47 -5.49 14.81
N GLN A 205 -10.77 -4.20 15.00
CA GLN A 205 -12.08 -3.64 14.70
C GLN A 205 -12.45 -3.72 13.21
N GLN A 206 -11.47 -3.59 12.32
CA GLN A 206 -11.69 -3.51 10.86
C GLN A 206 -11.34 -4.80 10.09
N SER A 207 -10.86 -5.85 10.74
CA SER A 207 -10.57 -7.15 10.09
C SER A 207 -11.70 -8.17 10.20
N GLY A 208 -12.96 -7.70 10.28
CA GLY A 208 -14.13 -8.57 10.24
C GLY A 208 -14.43 -9.33 11.54
N GLN A 209 -13.98 -8.80 12.68
CA GLN A 209 -14.26 -9.33 14.04
C GLN A 209 -13.76 -10.75 14.34
N VAL A 210 -12.91 -11.32 13.48
CA VAL A 210 -12.25 -12.60 13.77
C VAL A 210 -11.33 -12.41 14.97
N ASP A 211 -11.54 -13.15 16.06
CA ASP A 211 -10.67 -13.11 17.22
C ASP A 211 -9.22 -13.48 16.81
N PRO A 212 -8.23 -12.57 17.00
CA PRO A 212 -6.83 -12.86 16.66
C PRO A 212 -6.30 -14.14 17.32
N ALA A 213 -6.77 -14.48 18.52
CA ALA A 213 -6.36 -15.68 19.24
C ALA A 213 -6.90 -16.95 18.59
N ALA A 214 -8.10 -16.88 17.97
CA ALA A 214 -8.70 -17.99 17.24
C ALA A 214 -8.06 -18.15 15.84
N ASN A 215 -7.97 -17.05 15.09
CA ASN A 215 -7.32 -17.01 13.78
C ASN A 215 -6.58 -15.69 13.53
N HIS A 216 -5.23 -15.76 13.56
CA HIS A 216 -4.35 -14.62 13.32
C HIS A 216 -4.03 -14.37 11.84
N VAL A 217 -4.44 -15.26 10.93
CA VAL A 217 -4.03 -15.18 9.52
C VAL A 217 -4.61 -13.97 8.78
N PRO A 218 -5.84 -13.48 9.05
CA PRO A 218 -6.31 -12.21 8.46
C PRO A 218 -5.41 -11.02 8.83
N TYR A 219 -4.92 -10.98 10.08
CA TYR A 219 -3.98 -9.96 10.56
C TYR A 219 -2.60 -10.08 9.89
N LEU A 220 -2.14 -11.32 9.68
CA LEU A 220 -0.95 -11.61 8.89
C LEU A 220 -1.09 -11.06 7.45
N ALA A 221 -2.26 -11.24 6.83
CA ALA A 221 -2.53 -10.80 5.47
C ALA A 221 -2.47 -9.28 5.34
N VAL A 222 -3.10 -8.53 6.26
CA VAL A 222 -3.02 -7.07 6.28
C VAL A 222 -1.58 -6.60 6.45
N LEU A 223 -0.83 -7.13 7.43
CA LEU A 223 0.56 -6.74 7.63
C LEU A 223 1.42 -7.04 6.39
N ALA A 224 1.25 -8.22 5.78
CA ALA A 224 1.98 -8.62 4.59
C ALA A 224 1.61 -7.79 3.35
N HIS A 225 0.35 -7.32 3.25
CA HIS A 225 -0.13 -6.41 2.22
C HIS A 225 0.57 -5.05 2.30
N GLU A 226 0.58 -4.40 3.47
CA GLU A 226 1.30 -3.14 3.66
C GLU A 226 2.80 -3.28 3.41
N TYR A 227 3.36 -4.42 3.77
CA TYR A 227 4.75 -4.75 3.44
C TYR A 227 4.95 -4.94 1.94
N GLY A 228 3.95 -5.44 1.22
CA GLY A 228 3.90 -5.49 -0.25
C GLY A 228 4.07 -4.10 -0.87
N HIS A 229 3.40 -3.08 -0.34
CA HIS A 229 3.64 -1.69 -0.76
C HIS A 229 5.05 -1.20 -0.45
N HIS A 230 5.61 -1.60 0.69
CA HIS A 230 7.00 -1.31 0.98
C HIS A 230 7.96 -1.95 -0.05
N VAL A 231 7.71 -3.20 -0.43
CA VAL A 231 8.45 -3.89 -1.49
C VAL A 231 8.31 -3.17 -2.82
N GLN A 232 7.11 -2.76 -3.21
CA GLN A 232 6.89 -1.98 -4.44
C GLN A 232 7.63 -0.64 -4.41
N SER A 233 7.61 0.04 -3.27
CA SER A 233 8.34 1.28 -3.04
C SER A 233 9.84 1.06 -3.19
N MET A 234 10.39 0.04 -2.53
CA MET A 234 11.81 -0.36 -2.60
C MET A 234 12.23 -0.95 -3.95
N ALA A 235 11.29 -1.42 -4.78
CA ALA A 235 11.58 -1.90 -6.13
C ALA A 235 11.45 -0.79 -7.20
N GLY A 236 10.99 0.40 -6.80
CA GLY A 236 10.81 1.56 -7.68
C GLY A 236 9.50 1.52 -8.47
N ILE A 237 8.66 0.53 -8.20
CA ILE A 237 7.36 0.34 -8.85
C ILE A 237 6.40 1.44 -8.43
N GLY A 238 6.35 1.75 -7.13
CA GLY A 238 5.44 2.78 -6.58
C GLY A 238 5.64 4.16 -7.21
N GLY A 239 6.89 4.59 -7.36
CA GLY A 239 7.22 5.86 -8.02
C GLY A 239 6.94 5.82 -9.53
N ALA A 240 7.26 4.70 -10.19
CA ALA A 240 7.08 4.56 -11.63
C ALA A 240 5.61 4.63 -12.05
N TRP A 241 4.70 3.93 -11.36
CA TRP A 241 3.28 3.97 -11.75
C TRP A 241 2.68 5.34 -11.51
N TRP A 242 3.01 5.99 -10.39
CA TRP A 242 2.49 7.32 -10.09
C TRP A 242 2.93 8.33 -11.14
N TRP A 243 4.20 8.29 -11.56
CA TRP A 243 4.72 9.14 -12.63
C TRP A 243 4.00 8.95 -13.96
N GLU A 244 3.66 7.71 -14.34
CA GLU A 244 2.94 7.42 -15.58
C GLU A 244 1.55 8.04 -15.64
N VAL A 245 0.89 8.26 -14.50
CA VAL A 245 -0.51 8.68 -14.44
C VAL A 245 -0.76 10.03 -13.75
N SER A 246 0.24 10.67 -13.17
CA SER A 246 0.06 11.89 -12.36
C SER A 246 -0.58 13.05 -13.13
N SER A 247 -0.37 13.12 -14.44
CA SER A 247 -0.98 14.12 -15.32
C SER A 247 -2.11 13.55 -16.19
N ARG A 248 -2.63 12.36 -15.87
CA ARG A 248 -3.65 11.65 -16.67
C ARG A 248 -5.00 11.67 -15.95
N SER A 249 -6.03 11.22 -16.66
CA SER A 249 -7.39 11.17 -16.14
C SER A 249 -7.51 10.29 -14.90
N LYS A 250 -8.53 10.55 -14.07
CA LYS A 250 -8.87 9.73 -12.89
C LYS A 250 -9.00 8.24 -13.24
N ALA A 251 -9.62 7.91 -14.37
CA ALA A 251 -9.74 6.53 -14.84
C ALA A 251 -8.37 5.86 -15.12
N ALA A 252 -7.40 6.62 -15.64
CA ALA A 252 -6.05 6.11 -15.83
C ALA A 252 -5.32 5.90 -14.49
N GLN A 253 -5.52 6.82 -13.53
CA GLN A 253 -4.98 6.71 -12.17
C GLN A 253 -5.57 5.48 -11.46
N ASP A 254 -6.88 5.29 -11.50
CA ASP A 254 -7.59 4.14 -10.91
C ASP A 254 -7.12 2.81 -11.51
N SER A 255 -6.90 2.77 -12.81
CA SER A 255 -6.35 1.59 -13.48
C SER A 255 -4.95 1.20 -12.97
N HIS A 256 -4.07 2.17 -12.74
CA HIS A 256 -2.73 1.89 -12.18
C HIS A 256 -2.78 1.60 -10.68
N SER A 257 -3.66 2.28 -9.95
CA SER A 257 -3.91 2.00 -8.53
C SER A 257 -4.32 0.54 -8.34
N ARG A 258 -5.31 0.04 -9.10
CA ARG A 258 -5.72 -1.37 -9.05
C ARG A 258 -4.58 -2.35 -9.29
N ARG A 259 -3.72 -2.07 -10.27
CA ARG A 259 -2.54 -2.92 -10.53
C ARG A 259 -1.55 -2.90 -9.37
N ASN A 260 -1.35 -1.73 -8.75
CA ASN A 260 -0.51 -1.59 -7.57
C ASN A 260 -1.09 -2.36 -6.38
N GLU A 261 -2.37 -2.18 -6.05
CA GLU A 261 -3.04 -2.86 -4.94
C GLU A 261 -3.05 -4.38 -5.10
N LEU A 262 -3.47 -4.88 -6.27
CA LEU A 262 -3.52 -6.32 -6.54
C LEU A 262 -2.11 -6.96 -6.55
N GLN A 263 -1.08 -6.20 -6.92
CA GLN A 263 0.28 -6.69 -6.80
C GLN A 263 0.72 -6.77 -5.34
N ALA A 264 0.45 -5.76 -4.50
CA ALA A 264 0.75 -5.82 -3.07
C ALA A 264 0.06 -7.03 -2.42
N GLN A 265 -1.19 -7.26 -2.79
CA GLN A 265 -1.99 -8.41 -2.38
C GLN A 265 -1.36 -9.76 -2.79
N CYS A 266 -0.87 -9.88 -4.02
CA CYS A 266 -0.14 -11.07 -4.45
C CYS A 266 1.20 -11.26 -3.72
N LEU A 267 1.96 -10.18 -3.50
CA LEU A 267 3.23 -10.24 -2.76
C LEU A 267 3.00 -10.67 -1.30
N ALA A 268 1.88 -10.27 -0.69
CA ALA A 268 1.46 -10.76 0.61
C ALA A 268 1.26 -12.28 0.60
N GLY A 269 0.53 -12.81 -0.39
CA GLY A 269 0.31 -14.24 -0.57
C GLY A 269 1.61 -15.02 -0.73
N VAL A 270 2.57 -14.48 -1.50
CA VAL A 270 3.91 -15.07 -1.66
C VAL A 270 4.58 -15.26 -0.30
N PHE A 271 4.61 -14.22 0.54
CA PHE A 271 5.21 -14.30 1.86
C PHE A 271 4.46 -15.30 2.76
N ILE A 272 3.13 -15.22 2.83
CA ILE A 272 2.30 -16.07 3.70
C ILE A 272 2.53 -17.55 3.39
N ARG A 273 2.65 -17.91 2.10
CA ARG A 273 2.96 -19.27 1.69
C ARG A 273 4.27 -19.79 2.28
N THR A 274 5.27 -18.93 2.42
CA THR A 274 6.60 -19.31 2.93
C THR A 274 6.61 -19.55 4.43
N VAL A 275 5.70 -18.90 5.16
CA VAL A 275 5.58 -19.01 6.63
C VAL A 275 4.41 -19.90 7.05
N ARG A 276 3.75 -20.59 6.12
CA ARG A 276 2.52 -21.34 6.39
C ARG A 276 2.67 -22.39 7.51
N ASN A 277 3.79 -23.12 7.53
CA ASN A 277 4.04 -24.14 8.54
C ASN A 277 4.42 -23.50 9.89
N PRO A 278 5.45 -22.64 9.97
CA PRO A 278 5.88 -22.06 11.24
C PRO A 278 4.82 -21.18 11.94
N LEU A 279 3.91 -20.56 11.18
CA LEU A 279 2.82 -19.76 11.74
C LEU A 279 1.49 -20.53 11.80
N GLY A 280 1.42 -21.78 11.35
CA GLY A 280 0.20 -22.58 11.43
C GLY A 280 -0.95 -22.04 10.56
N VAL A 281 -0.64 -21.61 9.33
CA VAL A 281 -1.60 -21.27 8.29
C VAL A 281 -2.14 -22.57 7.66
N THR A 282 -3.17 -23.12 8.29
CA THR A 282 -3.88 -24.32 7.80
C THR A 282 -4.80 -23.97 6.62
N GLY A 283 -5.28 -24.99 5.89
CA GLY A 283 -6.24 -24.79 4.79
C GLY A 283 -7.52 -24.08 5.25
N GLY A 284 -8.07 -24.46 6.40
CA GLY A 284 -9.25 -23.79 6.96
C GLY A 284 -8.99 -22.31 7.30
N ARG A 285 -7.87 -22.00 7.97
CA ARG A 285 -7.49 -20.60 8.26
C ARG A 285 -7.25 -19.78 7.00
N TRP A 286 -6.70 -20.41 5.96
CA TRP A 286 -6.47 -19.77 4.67
C TRP A 286 -7.77 -19.48 3.93
N ASN A 287 -8.72 -20.42 3.92
CA ASN A 287 -10.03 -20.20 3.30
C ASN A 287 -10.79 -19.05 3.96
N GLU A 288 -10.69 -18.92 5.29
CA GLU A 288 -11.27 -17.78 6.01
C GLU A 288 -10.65 -16.44 5.57
N VAL A 289 -9.33 -16.40 5.34
CA VAL A 289 -8.67 -15.21 4.79
C VAL A 289 -9.22 -14.88 3.41
N LEU A 290 -9.31 -15.85 2.51
CA LEU A 290 -9.83 -15.59 1.16
C LEU A 290 -11.26 -15.03 1.19
N ARG A 291 -12.10 -15.52 2.10
CA ARG A 291 -13.46 -14.99 2.32
C ARG A 291 -13.43 -13.54 2.81
N THR A 292 -12.60 -13.22 3.80
CA THR A 292 -12.45 -11.85 4.31
C THR A 292 -11.94 -10.90 3.23
N GLU A 293 -10.96 -11.33 2.45
CA GLU A 293 -10.34 -10.51 1.40
C GLU A 293 -11.27 -10.35 0.18
N TYR A 294 -12.11 -11.33 -0.13
CA TYR A 294 -13.18 -11.17 -1.13
C TYR A 294 -14.11 -10.01 -0.76
N GLY A 295 -14.49 -9.88 0.52
CA GLY A 295 -15.34 -8.80 1.02
C GLY A 295 -14.71 -7.40 0.96
N ARG A 296 -13.42 -7.28 0.61
CA ARG A 296 -12.70 -6.00 0.54
C ARG A 296 -12.63 -5.40 -0.87
N GLY A 297 -13.15 -6.09 -1.88
CA GLY A 297 -13.17 -5.60 -3.26
C GLY A 297 -14.07 -4.39 -3.49
N ASP A 298 -13.83 -3.70 -4.60
CA ASP A 298 -14.55 -2.48 -5.02
C ASP A 298 -16.06 -2.72 -5.18
N ASP A 299 -16.47 -3.92 -5.65
CA ASP A 299 -17.86 -4.34 -5.84
C ASP A 299 -18.59 -4.68 -4.53
N GLN A 300 -17.87 -4.70 -3.41
CA GLN A 300 -18.39 -4.96 -2.07
C GLN A 300 -18.49 -3.67 -1.23
N GLY A 301 -18.18 -2.51 -1.82
CA GLY A 301 -18.16 -1.23 -1.13
C GLY A 301 -16.94 -1.03 -0.20
N GLY A 302 -15.99 -1.97 -0.21
CA GLY A 302 -14.82 -2.00 0.68
C GLY A 302 -13.91 -0.77 0.56
N SER A 303 -13.86 -0.16 -0.63
CA SER A 303 -13.01 1.02 -0.92
C SER A 303 -13.73 2.37 -0.71
N GLY A 304 -14.89 2.39 -0.02
CA GLY A 304 -15.67 3.62 0.15
C GLY A 304 -16.14 4.24 -1.17
N GLY A 305 -16.37 3.41 -2.18
CA GLY A 305 -16.77 3.79 -3.54
C GLY A 305 -15.62 4.09 -4.51
N ALA A 306 -14.36 4.05 -4.07
CA ALA A 306 -13.21 4.09 -4.98
C ALA A 306 -13.11 2.78 -5.79
N ARG A 307 -12.59 2.87 -7.02
CA ARG A 307 -12.36 1.71 -7.92
C ARG A 307 -10.87 1.44 -8.09
N ASP A 308 -10.20 1.29 -6.96
CA ASP A 308 -8.74 1.24 -6.84
C ASP A 308 -8.20 -0.11 -6.31
N HIS A 309 -9.06 -1.06 -5.94
CA HIS A 309 -8.65 -2.38 -5.43
C HIS A 309 -9.07 -3.57 -6.32
N GLY A 310 -9.89 -3.35 -7.36
CA GLY A 310 -10.45 -4.41 -8.21
C GLY A 310 -11.65 -5.09 -7.53
N THR A 311 -12.33 -6.01 -8.22
CA THR A 311 -13.44 -6.76 -7.59
C THR A 311 -12.94 -7.70 -6.49
N GLY A 312 -13.84 -8.20 -5.64
CA GLY A 312 -13.52 -9.17 -4.59
C GLY A 312 -12.85 -10.43 -5.14
N ASP A 313 -13.29 -10.88 -6.32
CA ASP A 313 -12.66 -11.97 -7.06
C ASP A 313 -11.20 -11.64 -7.43
N HIS A 314 -10.91 -10.41 -7.85
CA HIS A 314 -9.54 -9.99 -8.14
C HIS A 314 -8.71 -9.90 -6.86
N TYR A 315 -9.24 -9.29 -5.80
CA TYR A 315 -8.50 -9.06 -4.56
C TYR A 315 -8.13 -10.37 -3.86
N ALA A 316 -9.10 -11.27 -3.67
CA ALA A 316 -8.84 -12.61 -3.13
C ALA A 316 -8.04 -13.49 -4.12
N GLY A 317 -8.31 -13.36 -5.42
CA GLY A 317 -7.62 -14.12 -6.47
C GLY A 317 -6.13 -13.84 -6.52
N TRP A 318 -5.71 -12.57 -6.49
CA TRP A 318 -4.30 -12.20 -6.54
C TRP A 318 -3.57 -12.58 -5.25
N LEU A 319 -4.24 -12.49 -4.10
CA LEU A 319 -3.72 -13.06 -2.85
C LEU A 319 -3.45 -14.57 -3.00
N HIS A 320 -4.44 -15.30 -3.51
CA HIS A 320 -4.37 -16.74 -3.71
C HIS A 320 -3.29 -17.13 -4.74
N GLN A 321 -3.14 -16.35 -5.82
CA GLN A 321 -2.09 -16.52 -6.82
C GLN A 321 -0.70 -16.51 -6.18
N GLY A 322 -0.42 -15.49 -5.37
CA GLY A 322 0.84 -15.39 -4.63
C GLY A 322 1.06 -16.58 -3.71
N TRP A 323 0.01 -16.96 -2.97
CA TRP A 323 0.08 -18.10 -2.06
C TRP A 323 0.30 -19.44 -2.76
N LYS A 324 -0.36 -19.67 -3.91
CA LYS A 324 -0.27 -20.92 -4.66
C LYS A 324 1.14 -21.16 -5.18
N TYR A 325 1.76 -20.14 -5.78
CA TYR A 325 3.03 -20.30 -6.47
C TYR A 325 4.26 -19.91 -5.64
N ALA A 326 4.12 -19.01 -4.67
CA ALA A 326 5.25 -18.38 -3.96
C ALA A 326 6.33 -17.82 -4.90
N ARG A 327 5.96 -17.34 -6.09
CA ARG A 327 6.89 -16.83 -7.11
C ARG A 327 6.59 -15.36 -7.37
N ILE A 328 7.58 -14.49 -7.17
CA ILE A 328 7.36 -13.03 -7.27
C ILE A 328 6.99 -12.62 -8.69
N GLY A 329 7.58 -13.27 -9.71
CA GLY A 329 7.21 -13.01 -11.11
C GLY A 329 5.74 -13.29 -11.42
N TYR A 330 5.06 -14.16 -10.66
CA TYR A 330 3.62 -14.43 -10.82
C TYR A 330 2.74 -13.31 -10.28
N CYS A 331 3.32 -12.31 -9.60
CA CYS A 331 2.66 -11.10 -9.11
C CYS A 331 2.82 -9.89 -10.05
N ASN A 332 3.22 -10.11 -11.31
CA ASN A 332 3.40 -9.04 -12.28
C ASN A 332 2.05 -8.60 -12.89
N THR A 333 1.28 -7.85 -12.10
CA THR A 333 0.00 -7.27 -12.51
C THR A 333 0.14 -6.23 -13.64
N TRP A 334 1.36 -5.78 -13.96
CA TRP A 334 1.62 -4.82 -15.04
C TRP A 334 1.75 -5.47 -16.42
N ALA A 335 1.97 -6.79 -16.46
CA ALA A 335 2.15 -7.57 -17.68
C ALA A 335 0.88 -8.34 -18.12
N VAL A 336 -0.22 -8.24 -17.36
CA VAL A 336 -1.50 -8.89 -17.67
C VAL A 336 -2.52 -7.93 -18.29
N PRO A 337 -3.50 -8.43 -19.08
CA PRO A 337 -4.58 -7.60 -19.62
C PRO A 337 -5.44 -6.98 -18.51
N ALA A 338 -6.18 -5.91 -18.84
CA ALA A 338 -7.04 -5.21 -17.88
C ALA A 338 -8.09 -6.14 -17.23
N SER A 339 -8.64 -7.09 -17.98
CA SER A 339 -9.62 -8.07 -17.47
C SER A 339 -9.12 -9.00 -16.37
N GLN A 340 -7.83 -9.02 -16.06
CA GLN A 340 -7.27 -9.76 -14.93
C GLN A 340 -7.04 -8.86 -13.70
N VAL A 341 -7.39 -7.57 -13.78
CA VAL A 341 -7.20 -6.58 -12.71
C VAL A 341 -8.40 -5.62 -12.58
N SER A 342 -9.52 -5.92 -13.26
CA SER A 342 -10.71 -5.05 -13.30
C SER A 342 -11.97 -5.80 -13.67
#